data_AF-A0A965QLT3-F1
#
_entry.id   AF-A0A965QLT3-F1
#
_cell.length_a   1.000
_cell.length_b   1.000
_cell.length_c   1.000
_cell.angle_alpha   90.00
_cell.angle_beta   90.00
_cell.angle_gamma   90.00
#
_symmetry.space_group_name_H-M   'P 1'
#
loop_
_entity.id
_entity.type
_entity.pdbx_description
1 polymer ?
#
loop_
_entity_poly.entity_id
_entity_poly.type
_entity_poly.pdbx_seq_one_letter_code
_entity_poly.pdbx_strand_id
1 'polypeptide(L)' 'ILFDIETVFLYLWAVLFDQLKWFGIIEVALFVGTLVVGYIYILRRGALNWD' A
#
# COMPACT_ATOMS: atom_id res chain seq x y z
N ILE A 1 0.14 11.29 -5.55
CA ILE A 1 1.60 11.09 -5.76
C ILE A 1 2.12 9.89 -4.99
N LEU A 2 2.29 9.93 -3.66
CA LEU A 2 2.84 8.78 -2.90
C LEU A 2 2.00 7.50 -3.13
N PHE A 3 0.69 7.63 -2.98
CA PHE A 3 -0.26 6.53 -3.19
C PHE A 3 -0.26 6.00 -4.64
N ASP A 4 0.01 6.86 -5.63
CA ASP A 4 0.12 6.45 -7.04
C ASP A 4 1.35 5.58 -7.26
N ILE A 5 2.49 5.98 -6.70
CA ILE A 5 3.74 5.23 -6.76
C ILE A 5 3.56 3.86 -6.08
N GLU A 6 2.91 3.83 -4.92
CA GLU A 6 2.63 2.60 -4.18
C GLU A 6 1.71 1.65 -4.95
N THR A 7 0.73 2.19 -5.68
CA THR A 7 -0.16 1.39 -6.55
C THR A 7 0.60 0.78 -7.73
N VAL A 8 1.59 1.48 -8.29
CA VAL A 8 2.47 0.91 -9.33
C VAL A 8 3.29 -0.26 -8.78
N PHE A 9 3.80 -0.17 -7.55
CA PHE A 9 4.49 -1.30 -6.91
C PHE A 9 3.59 -2.51 -6.71
N LEU A 10 2.34 -2.29 -6.28
CA LEU A 10 1.35 -3.38 -6.14
C LEU A 10 1.04 -4.04 -7.50
N TYR A 11 0.97 -3.25 -8.57
CA TYR A 11 0.77 -3.77 -9.92
C TYR A 11 1.95 -4.62 -10.40
N LEU A 12 3.18 -4.15 -10.22
CA LEU A 12 4.39 -4.90 -10.56
C LEU A 12 4.48 -6.22 -9.79
N TRP A 13 4.14 -6.20 -8.51
CA TRP A 13 4.05 -7.42 -7.70
C TRP A 13 2.96 -8.36 -8.21
N ALA A 14 1.78 -7.85 -8.59
CA ALA A 14 0.69 -8.67 -9.10
C ALA A 14 1.07 -9.40 -10.40
N VAL A 15 1.86 -8.75 -11.26
CA VAL A 15 2.41 -9.37 -12.47
C VAL A 15 3.41 -10.50 -12.13
N LEU A 16 4.18 -10.34 -11.05
CA LEU A 16 5.20 -11.30 -10.62
C LEU A 16 4.67 -12.34 -9.60
N PHE A 17 3.40 -12.25 -9.21
CA PHE A 17 2.81 -13.00 -8.09
C PHE A 17 3.05 -14.51 -8.16
N ASP A 18 2.95 -15.09 -9.37
CA ASP A 18 3.11 -16.53 -9.61
C ASP A 18 4.53 -17.04 -9.26
N GLN A 19 5.54 -16.16 -9.31
CA GLN A 19 6.94 -16.52 -9.02
C GLN A 19 7.28 -16.40 -7.52
N LEU A 20 6.65 -15.46 -6.80
CA LEU A 20 7.00 -15.15 -5.41
C LEU A 20 6.32 -16.06 -4.37
N LYS A 21 5.22 -16.74 -4.74
CA LYS A 21 4.47 -17.67 -3.86
C LYS A 21 4.18 -17.02 -2.49
N TRP A 22 4.34 -17.77 -1.39
CA TRP A 22 4.06 -17.30 -0.03
C TRP A 22 4.93 -16.12 0.43
N PHE A 23 6.15 -16.00 -0.10
CA PHE A 23 7.03 -14.89 0.26
C PHE A 23 6.47 -13.56 -0.25
N GLY A 24 5.95 -13.54 -1.48
CA GLY A 24 5.33 -12.36 -2.07
C GLY A 24 4.11 -11.88 -1.28
N ILE A 25 3.33 -12.79 -0.72
CA ILE A 25 2.15 -12.44 0.09
C ILE A 25 2.56 -11.66 1.35
N ILE A 26 3.63 -12.08 2.02
CA ILE A 26 4.12 -11.40 3.23
C ILE A 26 4.64 -10.00 2.89
N GLU A 27 5.39 -9.86 1.79
CA GLU A 27 5.91 -8.56 1.35
C GLU A 27 4.78 -7.58 1.03
N VAL A 28 3.75 -8.01 0.28
CA VAL A 28 2.61 -7.14 -0.01
C VAL A 28 1.77 -6.84 1.22
N ALA A 29 1.61 -7.80 2.14
CA ALA A 29 0.91 -7.54 3.39
C ALA A 29 1.61 -6.46 4.23
N LEU A 30 2.95 -6.49 4.29
CA LEU A 30 3.73 -5.45 4.96
C LEU A 30 3.60 -4.09 4.26
N PHE A 31 3.67 -4.09 2.93
CA PHE A 31 3.54 -2.87 2.12
C PHE A 31 2.15 -2.22 2.24
N VAL A 32 1.09 -3.01 2.17
CA VAL A 32 -0.28 -2.54 2.41
C VAL A 32 -0.45 -2.13 3.87
N GLY A 33 0.21 -2.82 4.81
CA GLY A 33 0.24 -2.43 6.21
C GLY A 33 0.78 -1.00 6.42
N THR A 34 1.86 -0.62 5.74
CA THR A 34 2.40 0.75 5.85
C THR A 34 1.47 1.80 5.26
N LEU A 35 0.77 1.47 4.16
CA LEU A 35 -0.28 2.30 3.58
C LEU A 35 -1.42 2.57 4.58
N VAL A 36 -1.88 1.52 5.26
CA VAL A 36 -2.93 1.62 6.27
C VAL A 36 -2.49 2.51 7.44
N VAL A 37 -1.23 2.40 7.88
CA VAL A 37 -0.70 3.28 8.94
C VAL A 37 -0.68 4.74 8.48
N GLY A 38 -0.20 5.02 7.26
CA GLY A 38 -0.21 6.37 6.68
C GLY A 38 -1.62 6.92 6.53
N TYR A 39 -2.56 6.10 6.07
CA TYR A 39 -3.97 6.46 5.95
C TYR A 39 -4.61 6.80 7.30
N ILE A 40 -4.42 5.94 8.31
CA ILE A 40 -4.93 6.18 9.68
C ILE A 40 -4.34 7.48 10.24
N TYR A 41 -3.07 7.77 9.98
CA TYR A 41 -2.43 9.00 10.43
C TYR A 41 -3.08 10.25 9.82
N ILE A 42 -3.32 10.24 8.51
CA ILE A 42 -4.00 11.33 7.80
C ILE A 42 -5.44 11.49 8.31
N LEU A 43 -6.13 10.37 8.50
CA LEU A 43 -7.50 10.32 9.03
C LEU A 43 -7.57 10.96 10.42
N ARG A 44 -6.64 10.61 11.32
CA ARG A 44 -6.56 11.18 12.67
C ARG A 44 -6.18 12.66 12.69
N ARG A 45 -5.46 13.13 11.68
CA ARG A 45 -5.12 14.55 11.53
C ARG A 45 -6.26 15.39 10.96
N GLY A 46 -7.40 14.79 10.62
CA GLY A 46 -8.55 15.52 10.08
C GLY A 46 -8.28 16.16 8.72
N ALA A 47 -7.23 15.73 8.01
CA ALA A 47 -6.82 16.29 6.73
C ALA A 47 -7.76 15.93 5.56
N LEU A 48 -8.83 15.18 5.84
CA LEU A 48 -9.92 14.87 4.92
C LEU A 48 -11.11 15.83 5.07
N ASN A 49 -11.03 16.82 5.96
CA ASN A 49 -12.05 17.86 6.07
C ASN A 49 -11.78 18.90 4.97
N TRP A 50 -12.67 18.94 3.99
CA TRP A 50 -12.63 19.82 2.82
C TRP A 50 -13.55 21.04 3.04
N ASP A 51 -13.27 21.84 4.07
CA ASP A 51 -13.80 23.21 4.18
C ASP A 51 -12.79 24.22 3.60
#